data_AF-C4J4T9-F1
#
_entry.id   AF-C4J4T9-F1
#
_cell.length_a   1.000
_cell.length_b   1.000
_cell.length_c   1.000
_cell.angle_alpha   90.00
_cell.angle_beta   90.00
_cell.angle_gamma   90.00
#
_symmetry.space_group_name_H-M   'P 1'
#
loop_
_entity.id
_entity.type
_entity.pdbx_description
1 polymer ?
#
loop_
_entity_poly.entity_id
_entity_poly.type
_entity_poly.pdbx_seq_one_letter_code
_entity_poly.pdbx_strand_id
1 'polypeptide(L)'
;MAVSFLANEVSDLCIGKPAVRSLPLSAAAGDLAAALRRVARSGAPSCVAVTGPARAVVGRVGLADVLCFLCTDPEALARPAVVFSKPVSALLPKDGAGEVRRVDPRSR
;
A
#
# COMPACT_ATOMS: atom_id res chain seq x y z
N MET A 1 -9.93 0.73 -32.65
CA MET A 1 -9.69 -0.08 -31.43
C MET A 1 -10.41 0.57 -30.26
N ALA A 2 -11.68 0.22 -30.05
CA ALA A 2 -12.50 0.74 -28.95
C ALA A 2 -13.65 -0.23 -28.57
N VAL A 3 -13.80 -1.33 -29.32
CA VAL A 3 -14.87 -2.33 -29.12
C VAL A 3 -14.54 -3.28 -27.96
N SER A 4 -13.29 -3.34 -27.52
CA SER A 4 -12.85 -4.17 -26.38
C SER A 4 -13.23 -3.60 -25.01
N PHE A 5 -13.51 -2.30 -24.89
CA PHE A 5 -13.97 -1.70 -23.61
C PHE A 5 -15.36 -2.14 -23.18
N LEU A 6 -16.13 -2.77 -24.07
CA LEU A 6 -17.44 -3.34 -23.74
C LEU A 6 -17.32 -4.71 -23.06
N ALA A 7 -16.12 -5.30 -23.01
CA ALA A 7 -15.86 -6.58 -22.36
C ALA A 7 -15.59 -6.45 -20.84
N ASN A 8 -15.38 -5.23 -20.34
CA ASN A 8 -15.07 -4.88 -18.94
C ASN A 8 -14.03 -5.82 -18.30
N GLU A 9 -12.76 -5.71 -18.71
CA GLU A 9 -11.69 -6.48 -18.08
C GLU A 9 -11.12 -5.74 -16.86
N VAL A 10 -10.58 -6.48 -15.88
CA VAL A 10 -9.98 -5.87 -14.68
C VAL A 10 -8.85 -4.88 -15.02
N SER A 11 -8.13 -5.10 -16.12
CA SER A 11 -7.11 -4.15 -16.61
C SER A 11 -7.67 -2.77 -16.99
N ASP A 12 -8.95 -2.67 -17.36
CA ASP A 12 -9.57 -1.38 -17.71
C ASP A 12 -9.60 -0.43 -16.51
N LEU A 13 -9.62 -0.99 -15.28
CA LEU A 13 -9.52 -0.21 -14.04
C LEU A 13 -8.17 0.48 -13.88
N CYS A 14 -7.14 0.11 -14.64
CA CYS A 14 -5.79 0.68 -14.55
C CYS A 14 -5.55 1.82 -15.57
N ILE A 15 -6.48 2.09 -16.47
CA ILE A 15 -6.30 3.10 -17.53
C ILE A 15 -6.19 4.49 -16.91
N GLY A 16 -5.13 5.22 -17.28
CA GLY A 16 -4.85 6.56 -16.77
C GLY A 16 -4.44 6.61 -15.29
N LYS A 17 -4.34 5.47 -14.59
CA LYS A 17 -3.87 5.44 -13.20
C LYS A 17 -2.34 5.47 -13.14
N PRO A 18 -1.75 6.22 -12.19
CA PRO A 18 -0.31 6.24 -12.01
C PRO A 18 0.21 4.89 -11.51
N ALA A 19 1.49 4.62 -11.76
CA ALA A 19 2.15 3.40 -11.30
C ALA A 19 2.11 3.29 -9.77
N VAL A 20 1.70 2.12 -9.27
CA VAL A 20 1.70 1.81 -7.84
C VAL A 20 3.14 1.61 -7.37
N ARG A 21 3.51 2.29 -6.28
CA ARG A 21 4.83 2.13 -5.63
C ARG A 21 4.82 0.92 -4.71
N SER A 22 5.97 0.25 -4.59
CA SER A 22 6.15 -0.88 -3.68
C SER A 22 7.29 -0.68 -2.70
N LEU A 23 7.15 -1.20 -1.48
CA LEU A 23 8.20 -1.28 -0.46
C LEU A 23 8.35 -2.73 0.03
N PRO A 24 9.56 -3.16 0.44
CA PRO A 24 9.76 -4.47 1.06
C PRO A 24 9.20 -4.49 2.49
N LEU A 25 8.90 -5.68 3.02
CA LEU A 25 8.47 -5.90 4.40
C LEU A 25 9.40 -5.28 5.45
N SER A 26 10.71 -5.26 5.18
CA SER A 26 11.74 -4.74 6.07
C SER A 26 11.96 -3.23 5.99
N ALA A 27 11.30 -2.52 5.06
CA ALA A 27 11.41 -1.07 4.97
C ALA A 27 10.91 -0.41 6.25
N ALA A 28 11.44 0.77 6.59
CA ALA A 28 10.97 1.51 7.75
C ALA A 28 9.58 2.11 7.48
N ALA A 29 8.73 2.18 8.50
CA ALA A 29 7.44 2.87 8.41
C ALA A 29 7.59 4.36 8.04
N GLY A 30 8.75 4.98 8.34
CA GLY A 30 9.11 6.31 7.87
C GLY A 30 9.24 6.41 6.34
N ASP A 31 9.81 5.39 5.68
CA ASP A 31 9.91 5.33 4.22
C ASP A 31 8.52 5.23 3.58
N LEU A 32 7.65 4.43 4.19
CA LEU A 32 6.24 4.34 3.82
C LEU A 32 5.54 5.71 3.95
N ALA A 33 5.70 6.40 5.07
CA ALA A 33 5.11 7.73 5.26
C ALA A 33 5.65 8.77 4.25
N ALA A 34 6.94 8.68 3.88
CA ALA A 34 7.52 9.52 2.84
C ALA A 34 6.96 9.18 1.45
N ALA A 35 6.79 7.89 1.13
CA ALA A 35 6.19 7.44 -0.11
C ALA A 35 4.73 7.91 -0.24
N LEU A 36 3.93 7.73 0.82
CA LEU A 36 2.53 8.18 0.88
C LEU A 36 2.41 9.70 0.72
N ARG A 37 3.29 10.48 1.36
CA ARG A 37 3.34 11.95 1.18
C ARG A 37 3.64 12.38 -0.26
N ARG A 38 4.37 11.58 -1.04
CA ARG A 38 4.59 11.87 -2.47
C ARG A 38 3.35 11.54 -3.30
N VAL A 39 2.67 10.42 -3.01
CA VAL A 39 1.45 10.02 -3.72
C VAL A 39 0.28 10.96 -3.42
N ALA A 40 0.11 11.38 -2.17
CA ALA A 40 -0.96 12.31 -1.77
C ALA A 40 -0.89 13.66 -2.51
N ARG A 41 0.32 14.15 -2.81
CA ARG A 41 0.52 15.38 -3.61
C ARG A 41 0.12 15.23 -5.07
N SER A 42 0.01 14.01 -5.57
CA SER A 42 -0.39 13.71 -6.95
C SER A 42 -1.91 13.65 -7.13
N GLY A 43 -2.72 13.82 -6.08
CA GLY A 43 -4.18 13.70 -6.14
C GLY A 43 -4.69 12.26 -6.36
N ALA A 44 -3.80 11.27 -6.37
CA ALA A 44 -4.12 9.86 -6.54
C ALA A 44 -4.42 9.20 -5.18
N PRO A 45 -5.23 8.12 -5.14
CA PRO A 45 -5.42 7.32 -3.93
C PRO A 45 -4.05 6.86 -3.39
N SER A 46 -3.75 7.26 -2.16
CA SER A 46 -2.43 7.09 -1.54
C SER A 46 -2.29 5.73 -0.88
N CYS A 47 -2.00 4.71 -1.68
CA CYS A 47 -1.58 3.40 -1.18
C CYS A 47 -0.23 3.00 -1.76
N VAL A 48 0.50 2.23 -0.97
CA VAL A 48 1.78 1.62 -1.33
C VAL A 48 1.61 0.11 -1.19
N ALA A 49 2.06 -0.62 -2.20
CA ALA A 49 2.10 -2.08 -2.16
C ALA A 49 3.25 -2.54 -1.26
N VAL A 50 3.02 -3.56 -0.45
CA VAL A 50 4.07 -4.21 0.33
C VAL A 50 4.47 -5.49 -0.36
N THR A 51 5.77 -5.67 -0.55
CA THR A 51 6.35 -6.80 -1.27
C THR A 51 7.07 -7.72 -0.32
N GLY A 52 6.77 -9.01 -0.45
CA GLY A 52 7.40 -10.09 0.29
C GLY A 52 8.39 -10.89 -0.58
N PRO A 53 8.71 -12.13 -0.17
CA PRO A 53 9.55 -13.04 -0.93
C PRO A 53 9.06 -13.22 -2.38
N ALA A 54 9.99 -13.48 -3.31
CA ALA A 54 9.70 -13.65 -4.73
C ALA A 54 8.92 -12.48 -5.38
N ARG A 55 9.01 -11.26 -4.81
CA ARG A 55 8.28 -10.06 -5.26
C ARG A 55 6.75 -10.24 -5.24
N ALA A 56 6.24 -11.15 -4.42
CA ALA A 56 4.80 -11.26 -4.18
C ALA A 56 4.29 -10.00 -3.48
N VAL A 57 3.13 -9.50 -3.89
CA VAL A 57 2.46 -8.41 -3.17
C VAL A 57 1.71 -9.06 -2.02
N VAL A 58 2.10 -8.75 -0.79
CA VAL A 58 1.58 -9.38 0.43
C VAL A 58 0.65 -8.46 1.21
N GLY A 59 0.58 -7.19 0.84
CA GLY A 59 -0.24 -6.20 1.53
C GLY A 59 -0.37 -4.91 0.74
N ARG A 60 -1.36 -4.10 1.13
CA ARG A 60 -1.44 -2.69 0.74
C ARG A 60 -1.45 -1.88 2.03
N VAL A 61 -0.76 -0.75 2.03
CA VAL A 61 -0.73 0.15 3.18
C VAL A 61 -0.98 1.58 2.70
N GLY A 62 -1.86 2.28 3.39
CA GLY A 62 -2.26 3.66 3.12
C GLY A 62 -2.06 4.57 4.32
N LEU A 63 -2.54 5.81 4.20
CA LEU A 63 -2.44 6.80 5.29
C LEU A 63 -3.21 6.36 6.55
N ALA A 64 -4.36 5.70 6.39
CA ALA A 64 -5.15 5.20 7.51
C ALA A 64 -4.37 4.19 8.37
N ASP A 65 -3.64 3.27 7.74
CA ASP A 65 -2.83 2.29 8.45
C ASP A 65 -1.71 2.95 9.25
N VAL A 66 -1.08 3.99 8.69
CA VAL A 66 -0.05 4.77 9.40
C VAL A 66 -0.64 5.50 10.61
N LEU A 67 -1.83 6.08 10.47
CA LEU A 67 -2.52 6.74 11.58
C LEU A 67 -2.88 5.73 12.68
N CYS A 68 -3.49 4.60 12.32
CA CYS A 68 -3.79 3.53 13.26
C CYS A 68 -2.51 3.01 13.94
N PHE A 69 -1.41 2.89 13.21
CA PHE A 69 -0.12 2.46 13.76
C PHE A 69 0.43 3.44 14.79
N LEU A 70 0.34 4.75 14.54
CA LEU A 70 0.69 5.77 15.53
C LEU A 70 -0.22 5.68 16.77
N CYS A 71 -1.50 5.37 16.60
CA CYS A 71 -2.43 5.21 17.72
C CYS A 71 -2.19 3.94 18.55
N THR A 72 -1.34 3.00 18.11
CA THR A 72 -1.03 1.78 18.90
C THR A 72 -0.12 2.04 20.09
N ASP A 73 0.62 3.15 20.08
CA ASP A 73 1.60 3.50 21.11
C ASP A 73 1.28 4.90 21.64
N PRO A 74 0.92 5.05 22.93
CA PRO A 74 0.51 6.35 23.48
C PRO A 74 1.63 7.40 23.40
N GLU A 75 2.90 6.98 23.36
CA GLU A 75 4.05 7.87 23.24
C GLU A 75 4.40 8.20 21.78
N ALA A 76 3.74 7.59 20.81
CA ALA A 76 4.01 7.78 19.38
C ALA A 76 3.89 9.24 18.95
N LEU A 77 2.93 9.98 19.51
CA LEU A 77 2.72 11.38 19.16
C LEU A 77 3.80 12.30 19.72
N ALA A 78 4.33 11.96 20.91
CA ALA A 78 5.44 12.68 21.51
C ALA A 78 6.79 12.34 20.83
N ARG A 79 6.96 11.08 20.39
CA ARG A 79 8.20 10.55 19.81
C ARG A 79 7.95 9.72 18.54
N PRO A 80 7.48 10.35 17.45
CA PRO A 80 7.10 9.62 16.23
C PRO A 80 8.27 8.93 15.52
N ALA A 81 9.50 9.41 15.73
CA ALA A 81 10.70 8.81 15.14
C ALA A 81 10.88 7.34 15.56
N VAL A 82 10.56 7.00 16.81
CA VAL A 82 10.70 5.63 17.33
C VAL A 82 9.71 4.71 16.61
N VAL A 83 8.45 5.15 16.47
CA VAL A 83 7.43 4.38 15.75
C VAL A 83 7.77 4.24 14.28
N PHE A 84 8.24 5.29 13.62
CA PHE A 84 8.61 5.24 12.21
C PHE A 84 9.88 4.44 11.90
N SER A 85 10.70 4.13 12.91
CA SER A 85 11.84 3.20 12.76
C SER A 85 11.43 1.73 12.71
N LYS A 86 10.19 1.40 13.14
CA LYS A 86 9.66 0.03 13.07
C LYS A 86 9.43 -0.37 11.60
N PRO A 87 9.57 -1.67 11.26
CA PRO A 87 9.40 -2.15 9.90
C PRO A 87 7.93 -2.08 9.44
N VAL A 88 7.71 -1.96 8.13
CA VAL A 88 6.36 -1.95 7.52
C VAL A 88 5.58 -3.23 7.83
N SER A 89 6.26 -4.36 8.01
CA SER A 89 5.63 -5.61 8.45
C SER A 89 4.87 -5.49 9.78
N ALA A 90 5.19 -4.51 10.63
CA ALA A 90 4.47 -4.25 11.88
C ALA A 90 3.08 -3.61 11.66
N LEU A 91 2.83 -3.01 10.48
CA LEU A 91 1.53 -2.44 10.10
C LEU A 91 0.61 -3.46 9.44
N LEU A 92 1.16 -4.60 8.98
CA LEU A 92 0.35 -5.62 8.33
C LEU A 92 -0.44 -6.43 9.38
N PRO A 93 -1.70 -6.77 9.10
CA PRO A 93 -2.48 -7.60 10.02
C PRO A 93 -1.83 -8.98 10.14
N LYS A 94 -1.72 -9.47 11.38
CA LYS A 94 -1.07 -10.75 11.67
C LYS A 94 -1.98 -11.95 11.45
N ASP A 95 -3.29 -11.72 11.47
CA ASP A 95 -4.30 -12.78 11.41
C ASP A 95 -4.70 -13.13 9.97
N GLY A 96 -3.92 -12.70 8.98
CA GLY A 96 -4.24 -12.86 7.54
C GLY A 96 -5.37 -11.97 7.03
N ALA A 97 -6.04 -11.22 7.91
CA ALA A 97 -7.00 -10.19 7.51
C ALA A 97 -6.32 -9.17 6.57
N GLY A 98 -6.89 -8.89 5.41
CA GLY A 98 -6.29 -7.94 4.46
C GLY A 98 -5.19 -8.50 3.56
N GLU A 99 -5.06 -9.83 3.45
CA GLU A 99 -4.22 -10.49 2.44
C GLU A 99 -4.59 -10.01 1.03
N VAL A 100 -3.59 -9.57 0.28
CA VAL A 100 -3.79 -9.05 -1.08
C VAL A 100 -3.74 -10.19 -2.07
N ARG A 101 -4.85 -10.44 -2.76
CA ARG A 101 -4.91 -11.40 -3.87
C ARG A 101 -4.58 -10.71 -5.18
N ARG A 102 -3.65 -11.28 -5.96
CA ARG A 102 -3.46 -10.90 -7.36
C ARG A 102 -4.67 -11.33 -8.18
N VAL A 103 -5.20 -10.42 -8.97
CA VAL A 103 -6.31 -10.69 -9.90
C VAL A 103 -5.73 -10.77 -11.31
N ASP A 104 -6.23 -11.73 -12.10
CA ASP A 104 -5.88 -11.84 -13.51
C ASP A 104 -6.36 -10.58 -14.25
N PRO A 105 -5.48 -9.84 -14.95
CA PRO A 105 -5.90 -8.66 -15.70
C PRO A 105 -7.02 -8.92 -16.72
N ARG A 106 -7.12 -10.15 -17.24
CA ARG A 106 -8.11 -10.56 -18.24
C ARG A 106 -9.38 -11.16 -17.63
N SER A 107 -9.51 -11.20 -16.30
CA SER A 107 -10.77 -11.61 -15.69
C SER A 107 -11.85 -10.57 -15.95
N ARG A 108 -13.08 -11.05 -16.13
CA ARG A 108 -14.30 -10.22 -16.21
C ARG A 108 -14.99 -10.14 -14.86
#